data_AF-A0A316FL36-F1
#
_entry.id   AF-A0A316FL36-F1
#
_cell.length_a   1.000
_cell.length_b   1.000
_cell.length_c   1.000
_cell.angle_alpha   90.00
_cell.angle_beta   90.00
_cell.angle_gamma   90.00
#
_symmetry.space_group_name_H-M   'P 1'
#
loop_
_entity.id
_entity.type
_entity.pdbx_description
1 polymer ?
#
loop_
_entity_poly.entity_id
_entity_poly.type
_entity_poly.pdbx_seq_one_letter_code
_entity_poly.pdbx_strand_id
1 'polypeptide(L)'
;MRIRPLRAALVTLLMTAAAYVTVAFNPLSSDAAVGFTNPVAAAPYGADPWMGFDNGYYYLAATTWNNQVVVKKAKSVAALPGATSTASRR
;
A
#
# COMPACT_ATOMS: atom_id res chain seq x y z
N MET A 1 45.64 31.49 -19.50
CA MET A 1 44.55 30.54 -19.83
C MET A 1 43.76 30.21 -18.56
N ARG A 2 42.58 30.81 -18.36
CA ARG A 2 41.71 30.63 -17.17
C ARG A 2 40.88 29.34 -17.32
N ILE A 3 41.48 28.19 -17.00
CA ILE A 3 40.83 26.86 -17.09
C ILE A 3 39.90 26.60 -15.87
N ARG A 4 40.11 27.35 -14.79
CA ARG A 4 39.40 27.25 -13.51
C ARG A 4 37.88 27.50 -13.59
N PRO A 5 37.39 28.59 -14.23
CA PRO A 5 35.95 28.83 -14.32
C PRO A 5 35.22 27.83 -15.24
N LEU A 6 35.90 27.33 -16.27
CA LEU A 6 35.32 26.36 -17.21
C LEU A 6 35.06 25.00 -16.54
N ARG A 7 36.00 24.55 -15.70
CA ARG A 7 35.83 23.33 -14.90
C ARG A 7 34.71 23.45 -13.89
N ALA A 8 34.60 24.60 -13.21
CA ALA A 8 33.51 24.86 -12.27
C ALA A 8 32.14 24.84 -12.97
N ALA A 9 32.01 25.51 -14.12
CA ALA A 9 30.78 25.52 -14.91
C ALA A 9 30.37 24.11 -15.39
N LEU A 10 31.34 23.31 -15.84
CA LEU A 10 31.10 21.93 -16.28
C LEU A 10 30.62 21.04 -15.11
N VAL A 11 31.23 21.18 -13.94
CA VAL A 11 30.82 20.43 -12.74
C VAL A 11 29.40 20.83 -12.33
N THR A 12 29.08 22.12 -12.31
CA THR A 12 27.73 22.58 -11.99
C THR A 12 26.70 22.01 -12.99
N LEU A 13 27.00 22.05 -14.28
CA LEU A 13 26.13 21.51 -15.33
C LEU A 13 25.89 20.01 -15.16
N LEU A 14 26.96 19.24 -14.89
CA LEU A 14 26.88 17.79 -14.63
C LEU A 14 26.05 17.48 -13.39
N MET A 15 26.21 18.24 -12.31
CA MET A 15 25.44 18.03 -11.08
C MET A 15 23.96 18.36 -11.28
N THR A 16 23.64 19.42 -12.02
CA THR A 16 22.25 19.74 -12.36
C THR A 16 21.63 18.69 -13.29
N ALA A 17 22.38 18.18 -14.28
CA ALA A 17 21.90 17.12 -15.15
C ALA A 17 21.66 15.82 -14.39
N ALA A 18 22.56 15.44 -13.48
CA ALA A 18 22.40 14.28 -12.61
C ALA A 18 21.17 14.41 -11.71
N ALA A 19 20.97 15.57 -11.07
CA ALA A 19 19.79 15.83 -10.26
C ALA A 19 18.49 15.79 -11.10
N TYR A 20 18.53 16.32 -12.32
CA TYR A 20 17.37 16.29 -13.22
C TYR A 20 17.01 14.86 -13.63
N VAL A 21 18.00 14.01 -13.92
CA VAL A 21 17.80 12.58 -14.20
C VAL A 21 17.20 11.86 -12.99
N THR A 22 17.66 12.14 -11.76
CA THR A 22 17.08 11.51 -10.57
C THR A 22 15.61 11.86 -10.35
N VAL A 23 15.18 13.07 -10.70
CA VAL A 23 13.77 13.49 -10.55
C VAL A 23 12.92 12.98 -11.71
N ALA A 24 13.42 13.06 -12.95
CA ALA A 24 12.65 12.70 -14.15
C ALA A 24 12.39 11.18 -14.27
N PHE A 25 13.25 10.35 -13.70
CA PHE A 25 13.15 8.89 -13.79
C PHE A 25 12.84 8.20 -12.46
N ASN A 26 12.53 8.94 -11.40
CA ASN A 26 12.01 8.31 -10.19
C ASN A 26 10.57 7.83 -10.49
N PRO A 27 10.30 6.51 -10.48
CA PRO A 27 8.93 6.05 -10.67
C PRO A 27 8.08 6.65 -9.55
N LEU A 28 6.99 7.32 -9.91
CA LEU A 28 5.99 7.70 -8.94
C LEU A 28 5.54 6.41 -8.24
N SER A 29 5.69 6.35 -6.92
CA SER A 29 5.08 5.28 -6.14
C SER A 29 3.60 5.30 -6.46
N SER A 30 3.10 4.18 -6.99
CA SER A 30 1.67 4.06 -7.26
C SER A 30 0.94 4.02 -5.92
N ASP A 31 0.26 5.11 -5.57
CA ASP A 31 -0.72 5.13 -4.46
C ASP A 31 -1.81 4.05 -4.66
N ALA A 32 -1.99 3.56 -5.89
CA ALA A 32 -2.91 2.45 -6.18
C ALA A 32 -2.36 1.08 -5.75
N ALA A 33 -1.05 0.95 -5.50
CA ALA A 33 -0.40 -0.28 -5.04
C ALA A 33 0.03 -0.17 -3.57
N VAL A 34 -0.89 0.20 -2.67
CA VAL A 34 -0.66 0.00 -1.24
C VAL A 34 -0.64 -1.50 -0.99
N GLY A 35 0.57 -2.06 -0.91
CA GLY A 35 0.77 -3.45 -0.49
C GLY A 35 0.24 -3.67 0.93
N PHE A 36 -0.03 -4.93 1.27
CA PHE A 36 -0.39 -5.31 2.63
C PHE A 36 0.47 -6.50 3.06
N THR A 37 0.66 -6.63 4.36
CA THR A 37 1.38 -7.77 4.95
C THR A 37 0.37 -8.80 5.45
N ASN A 38 0.62 -10.07 5.12
CA ASN A 38 -0.16 -11.16 5.67
C ASN A 38 0.15 -11.38 7.16
N PRO A 39 -0.83 -11.87 7.96
CA PRO A 39 -2.21 -12.18 7.57
C PRO A 39 -3.17 -10.98 7.62
N VAL A 40 -4.10 -10.89 6.66
CA VAL A 40 -5.15 -9.86 6.64
C VAL A 40 -6.32 -10.16 7.59
N ALA A 41 -6.54 -11.45 7.91
CA ALA A 41 -7.43 -11.94 8.95
C ALA A 41 -6.63 -12.72 9.98
N ALA A 42 -6.51 -12.19 11.20
CA ALA A 42 -5.78 -12.81 12.30
C ALA A 42 -6.75 -13.32 13.37
N ALA A 43 -6.32 -14.35 14.11
CA ALA A 43 -7.08 -14.91 15.23
C ALA A 43 -7.58 -13.80 16.20
N PRO A 44 -8.78 -13.94 16.78
CA PRO A 44 -9.63 -15.14 16.79
C PRO A 44 -10.56 -15.31 15.58
N TYR A 45 -10.47 -14.45 14.57
CA TYR A 45 -11.30 -14.44 13.36
C TYR A 45 -10.44 -14.59 12.10
N GLY A 46 -10.51 -15.75 11.45
CA GLY A 46 -9.67 -16.00 10.27
C GLY A 46 -9.77 -17.39 9.68
N ALA A 47 -10.68 -18.23 10.18
CA ALA A 47 -11.01 -19.47 9.51
C ALA A 47 -11.91 -19.16 8.29
N ASP A 48 -11.80 -20.00 7.25
CA ASP A 48 -12.62 -19.98 6.04
C ASP A 48 -12.85 -18.58 5.43
N PRO A 49 -11.78 -17.79 5.13
CA PRO A 49 -11.95 -16.43 4.67
C PRO A 49 -12.65 -16.36 3.31
N TRP A 50 -13.63 -15.47 3.20
CA TRP A 50 -14.28 -15.10 1.94
C TRP A 50 -14.15 -13.59 1.73
N MET A 51 -13.76 -13.17 0.53
CA MET A 51 -13.54 -11.78 0.18
C MET A 51 -14.34 -11.43 -1.08
N GLY A 52 -15.12 -10.35 -1.00
CA GLY A 52 -15.83 -9.76 -2.13
C GLY A 52 -15.54 -8.26 -2.26
N PHE A 53 -15.58 -7.74 -3.48
CA PHE A 53 -15.52 -6.30 -3.75
C PHE A 53 -16.84 -5.84 -4.34
N ASP A 54 -17.44 -4.84 -3.72
CA ASP A 54 -18.71 -4.25 -4.16
C ASP A 54 -18.78 -2.76 -3.76
N ASN A 55 -19.33 -1.92 -4.64
CA ASN A 55 -19.55 -0.49 -4.40
C ASN A 55 -18.32 0.28 -3.86
N GLY A 56 -17.12 -0.06 -4.31
CA GLY A 56 -15.88 0.62 -3.89
C GLY A 56 -15.30 0.14 -2.56
N TYR A 57 -15.80 -0.98 -2.01
CA TYR A 57 -15.33 -1.55 -0.75
C TYR A 57 -14.99 -3.03 -0.86
N TYR A 58 -13.99 -3.44 -0.10
CA TYR A 58 -13.67 -4.83 0.20
C TYR A 58 -14.46 -5.29 1.42
N TYR A 59 -15.11 -6.45 1.31
CA TYR A 59 -15.84 -7.13 2.38
C TYR A 59 -15.14 -8.45 2.70
N LEU A 60 -14.62 -8.58 3.92
CA LEU A 60 -13.97 -9.80 4.40
C LEU A 60 -14.89 -10.50 5.40
N ALA A 61 -15.38 -11.66 5.03
CA ALA A 61 -16.09 -12.55 5.93
C ALA A 61 -15.17 -13.67 6.41
N ALA A 62 -15.26 -14.05 7.69
CA ALA A 62 -14.52 -15.18 8.25
C ALA A 62 -15.32 -15.89 9.33
N THR A 63 -15.10 -17.19 9.48
CA THR A 63 -15.56 -17.94 10.66
C THR A 63 -14.70 -17.66 11.87
N THR A 64 -15.34 -17.77 13.03
CA THR A 64 -14.69 -17.80 14.32
C THR A 64 -14.85 -19.18 14.95
N TRP A 65 -14.02 -19.47 15.94
CA TRP A 65 -14.06 -20.71 16.70
C TRP A 65 -15.23 -20.81 17.70
N ASN A 66 -16.08 -19.79 17.79
CA ASN A 66 -17.22 -19.70 18.70
C ASN A 66 -18.58 -19.59 17.97
N ASN A 67 -18.70 -20.22 16.79
CA ASN A 67 -19.91 -20.27 15.96
C ASN A 67 -20.44 -18.90 15.51
N GLN A 68 -19.54 -17.98 15.17
CA GLN A 68 -19.89 -16.69 14.60
C GLN A 68 -19.30 -16.53 13.19
N VAL A 69 -19.95 -15.68 12.39
CA VAL A 69 -19.37 -15.06 11.19
C VAL A 69 -19.08 -13.62 11.53
N VAL A 70 -17.86 -13.18 11.25
CA VAL A 70 -17.52 -11.76 11.26
C VAL A 70 -17.42 -11.23 9.85
N VAL A 71 -17.88 -10.00 9.64
CA VAL A 71 -17.69 -9.26 8.38
C VAL A 71 -16.97 -7.94 8.68
N LYS A 72 -15.92 -7.65 7.91
CA LYS A 72 -15.21 -6.36 7.91
C LYS A 72 -15.35 -5.67 6.56
N LYS A 73 -15.44 -4.34 6.57
CA LYS A 73 -15.56 -3.50 5.37
C LYS A 73 -14.45 -2.46 5.35
N ALA A 74 -13.73 -2.33 4.23
CA ALA A 74 -12.69 -1.31 4.07
C ALA A 74 -12.55 -0.85 2.61
N LYS A 75 -11.98 0.35 2.39
CA LYS A 75 -11.71 0.87 1.03
C LYS A 75 -10.49 0.23 0.36
N SER A 76 -9.66 -0.49 1.11
CA SER A 76 -8.50 -1.23 0.60
C SER A 76 -8.28 -2.48 1.43
N VAL A 77 -7.63 -3.49 0.83
CA VAL A 77 -7.26 -4.73 1.53
C VAL A 77 -6.34 -4.44 2.73
N ALA A 78 -5.41 -3.48 2.57
CA ALA A 78 -4.49 -3.04 3.63
C ALA A 78 -5.20 -2.46 4.86
N ALA A 79 -6.42 -1.93 4.70
CA ALA A 79 -7.20 -1.34 5.79
C ALA A 79 -8.11 -2.36 6.52
N LEU A 80 -8.28 -3.57 5.99
CA LEU A 80 -9.12 -4.61 6.61
C LEU A 80 -8.68 -5.03 8.02
N PRO A 81 -7.38 -5.15 8.36
CA PRO A 81 -6.97 -5.56 9.69
C PRO A 81 -7.51 -4.63 10.79
N GLY A 82 -7.52 -3.32 10.53
CA GLY A 82 -8.01 -2.28 11.44
C GLY A 82 -9.50 -1.94 11.30
N ALA A 83 -10.22 -2.53 10.35
CA ALA A 83 -11.64 -2.23 10.14
C ALA A 83 -12.52 -2.82 11.26
N THR A 84 -13.58 -2.10 11.61
CA THR A 84 -14.63 -2.57 12.53
C THR A 84 -15.30 -3.82 11.96
N SER A 85 -15.53 -4.82 12.81
CA SER A 85 -16.26 -6.02 12.46
C SER A 85 -17.71 -5.97 12.95
N THR A 86 -18.60 -6.59 12.18
CA THR A 86 -19.95 -6.97 12.62
C THR A 86 -19.99 -8.48 12.75
N ALA A 87 -20.57 -8.99 13.84
CA ALA A 87 -20.67 -10.42 14.10
C ALA A 87 -22.13 -10.90 14.02
N SER A 88 -22.35 -12.04 13.37
CA SER A 88 -23.63 -12.76 13.38
C SER A 88 -23.41 -14.20 13.82
N ARG A 89 -24.38 -14.79 14.52
CA ARG A 89 -24.36 -16.20 14.87
C ARG A 89 -24.70 -17.04 13.62
N ARG A 90 -24.01 -18.17 13.44
CA ARG A 90 -24.40 -19.20 12.45
C ARG A 90 -25.54 -20.06 12.97
#